data_AF-A0A7S1UY53-F1
#
_entry.id   AF-A0A7S1UY53-F1
#
_cell.length_a   1.000
_cell.length_b   1.000
_cell.length_c   1.000
_cell.angle_alpha   90.00
_cell.angle_beta   90.00
_cell.angle_gamma   90.00
#
_symmetry.space_group_name_H-M   'P 1'
#
loop_
_entity.id
_entity.type
_entity.pdbx_description
1 polymer ?
#
loop_
_entity_poly.entity_id
_entity_poly.type
_entity_poly.pdbx_seq_one_letter_code
_entity_poly.pdbx_strand_id
1 'polypeptide(L)'
;MIGRVGRARVSPGLRGFIREREGHIGHRCSQGRVQNGVSSTAVPSSWIAFQKFHMSGAASSDTEQSSTGHHASPRSHTAIPGSSPNEYGSLGMVGDYVSPASSSGPAAVAWQAEENSHIQHVTEKSIIYDLIHQQTQTLQTTVPWFLRNMPSSYFRQVPEVFRMDHIKSIATVKDANMDLYLNLQAKLPDGRKVLTFIRPTTCPGTLLKMVQELPRTDTPLSRLHVFSTADESMSLNMFVYGHRPVVQDRARAEDLGSVILNHYDDLGTSPESNPSRREELIEHLQKCTETYIQIGSNDPARFLRQWELVERVSGSEGTAVSITEATAPSDLGNYWVDMAVANALPQAALENLCRLLFHHEFDVDRARLDIVPDGANGKIVCLRALIRPVNGNVVNADVFDRLARGLKRSKWLDDQTMSLVFEKFPWLGVTRGEVITGCCSLLHPVLSKENAIAFSKANIHDTICRFMPLAARIADLFLERFDPADPLDDETFEAKCSAILQSVEDDVEDRIATEILVKMVDIVRKTLKTNVYMRDRYALGFRLDPSVMVSA
;
A
#
# COMPACT_ATOMS: atom_id res chain seq x y z
N MET A 1 5.96 35.34 -47.64
CA MET A 1 6.18 36.73 -47.20
C MET A 1 6.96 36.70 -45.90
N ILE A 2 8.05 37.46 -45.86
CA ILE A 2 9.04 37.51 -44.79
C ILE A 2 8.53 38.42 -43.66
N GLY A 3 8.67 37.99 -42.41
CA GLY A 3 8.38 38.79 -41.22
C GLY A 3 9.22 38.37 -40.01
N ARG A 4 10.49 38.81 -39.97
CA ARG A 4 11.31 38.87 -38.75
C ARG A 4 10.97 40.16 -37.99
N VAL A 5 11.03 40.13 -36.66
CA VAL A 5 11.85 41.00 -35.78
C VAL A 5 11.42 40.80 -34.33
N GLY A 6 12.39 40.67 -33.41
CA GLY A 6 12.14 40.73 -31.96
C GLY A 6 13.16 40.04 -31.06
N ARG A 7 14.47 40.32 -31.23
CA ARG A 7 15.51 39.98 -30.22
C ARG A 7 15.55 41.09 -29.16
N ALA A 8 15.41 40.74 -27.88
CA ALA A 8 15.79 41.60 -26.77
C ALA A 8 17.13 41.12 -26.18
N ARG A 9 18.07 42.06 -26.01
CA ARG A 9 19.41 41.86 -25.45
C ARG A 9 19.39 42.02 -23.92
N VAL A 10 20.26 41.23 -23.32
CA VAL A 10 20.81 41.27 -21.96
C VAL A 10 21.47 42.62 -21.64
N SER A 11 21.43 43.05 -20.37
CA SER A 11 22.54 43.76 -19.72
C SER A 11 22.49 43.63 -18.18
N PRO A 12 23.62 43.79 -17.47
CA PRO A 12 23.94 43.06 -16.24
C PRO A 12 24.17 43.94 -15.00
N GLY A 13 24.24 43.30 -13.83
CA GLY A 13 25.04 43.75 -12.68
C GLY A 13 24.26 44.09 -11.41
N LEU A 14 24.55 43.38 -10.31
CA LEU A 14 25.35 43.92 -9.21
C LEU A 14 25.73 42.81 -8.21
N ARG A 15 27.03 42.72 -7.89
CA ARG A 15 27.61 41.95 -6.79
C ARG A 15 27.58 42.81 -5.51
N GLY A 16 27.43 42.15 -4.34
CA GLY A 16 27.67 42.76 -3.03
C GLY A 16 27.40 41.84 -1.83
N PHE A 17 28.38 40.98 -1.50
CA PHE A 17 28.98 40.74 -0.16
C PHE A 17 28.31 41.48 1.04
N ILE A 18 27.85 40.87 2.16
CA ILE A 18 28.55 40.24 3.30
C ILE A 18 27.48 39.82 4.34
N ARG A 19 27.56 38.63 4.97
CA ARG A 19 27.89 38.39 6.41
C ARG A 19 27.36 37.06 6.95
N GLU A 20 28.29 36.36 7.60
CA GLU A 20 28.11 35.25 8.52
C GLU A 20 27.07 35.55 9.61
N ARG A 21 26.30 34.53 10.01
CA ARG A 21 25.93 34.34 11.41
C ARG A 21 25.79 32.85 11.71
N GLU A 22 26.74 32.38 12.49
CA GLU A 22 26.66 31.17 13.28
C GLU A 22 25.46 31.23 14.24
N GLY A 23 24.81 30.09 14.42
CA GLY A 23 23.73 29.90 15.39
C GLY A 23 23.71 28.47 15.87
N HIS A 24 24.50 28.19 16.90
CA HIS A 24 24.42 26.99 17.73
C HIS A 24 23.00 26.83 18.32
N ILE A 25 22.37 25.68 18.08
CA ILE A 25 21.42 25.08 19.04
C ILE A 25 21.72 23.58 19.07
N GLY A 26 22.24 23.14 20.22
CA GLY A 26 22.55 21.75 20.48
C GLY A 26 21.31 20.96 20.91
N HIS A 27 21.28 19.68 20.53
CA HIS A 27 20.58 18.67 21.31
C HIS A 27 21.47 17.43 21.43
N ARG A 28 21.83 17.13 22.68
CA ARG A 28 22.44 15.88 23.13
C ARG A 28 21.47 14.74 22.84
N CYS A 29 21.95 13.68 22.19
CA CYS A 29 21.40 12.35 22.38
C CYS A 29 22.53 11.41 22.78
N SER A 30 22.41 10.88 23.98
CA SER A 30 23.37 10.07 24.70
C SER A 30 23.59 8.72 24.01
N GLN A 31 24.85 8.36 23.85
CA GLN A 31 25.32 7.01 23.55
C GLN A 31 24.94 6.06 24.69
N GLY A 32 24.31 4.93 24.34
CA GLY A 32 24.25 3.72 25.15
C GLY A 32 24.95 2.60 24.41
N ARG A 33 26.19 2.28 24.82
CA ARG A 33 27.01 1.18 24.31
C ARG A 33 27.00 0.07 25.36
N VAL A 34 26.51 -1.12 25.04
CA VAL A 34 26.91 -2.37 25.71
C VAL A 34 27.09 -3.46 24.64
N GLN A 35 28.20 -4.16 24.76
CA GLN A 35 28.77 -5.15 23.87
C GLN A 35 28.37 -6.60 24.25
N ASN A 36 28.33 -7.44 23.20
CA ASN A 36 28.78 -8.83 23.08
C ASN A 36 28.04 -9.99 23.80
N GLY A 37 27.74 -11.06 23.02
CA GLY A 37 27.42 -12.39 23.54
C GLY A 37 26.90 -13.41 22.51
N VAL A 38 27.82 -14.18 21.93
CA VAL A 38 27.75 -15.23 20.89
C VAL A 38 26.82 -16.44 21.17
N SER A 39 26.23 -17.00 20.10
CA SER A 39 26.07 -18.45 19.74
C SER A 39 24.66 -18.97 19.39
N SER A 40 24.69 -19.89 18.41
CA SER A 40 23.65 -20.63 17.71
C SER A 40 22.65 -21.42 18.58
N THR A 41 21.42 -21.60 18.09
CA THR A 41 20.86 -22.91 17.65
C THR A 41 19.36 -22.82 17.33
N ALA A 42 18.94 -23.60 16.32
CA ALA A 42 17.62 -24.22 16.12
C ALA A 42 16.33 -23.38 16.28
N VAL A 43 15.63 -23.20 15.16
CA VAL A 43 14.20 -22.83 15.12
C VAL A 43 13.35 -24.08 15.38
N PRO A 44 12.46 -24.10 16.38
CA PRO A 44 11.31 -24.98 16.37
C PRO A 44 10.07 -24.22 15.89
N SER A 45 9.49 -24.77 14.84
CA SER A 45 8.10 -24.62 14.42
C SER A 45 7.12 -24.54 15.59
N SER A 46 6.32 -23.48 15.65
CA SER A 46 5.06 -23.48 16.41
C SER A 46 3.92 -22.88 15.59
N TRP A 47 2.85 -23.66 15.61
CA TRP A 47 1.57 -23.55 14.94
C TRP A 47 0.85 -22.23 15.27
N ILE A 48 0.34 -21.54 14.25
CA ILE A 48 -0.71 -20.52 14.43
C ILE A 48 -2.04 -21.15 14.02
N ALA A 49 -2.95 -21.25 14.99
CA ALA A 49 -4.28 -21.80 14.82
C ALA A 49 -5.14 -20.86 13.95
N PHE A 50 -5.62 -21.39 12.82
CA PHE A 50 -6.67 -20.77 12.00
C PHE A 50 -8.05 -21.06 12.62
N GLN A 51 -8.74 -20.04 13.10
CA GLN A 51 -10.13 -20.17 13.52
C GLN A 51 -11.04 -19.88 12.32
N LYS A 52 -11.57 -20.94 11.69
CA LYS A 52 -12.64 -20.86 10.67
C LYS A 52 -13.99 -20.81 11.37
N PHE A 53 -14.75 -19.73 11.19
CA PHE A 53 -16.19 -19.75 11.45
C PHE A 53 -16.94 -20.08 10.16
N HIS A 54 -17.60 -21.24 10.14
CA HIS A 54 -18.62 -21.60 9.15
C HIS A 54 -19.99 -21.33 9.77
N MET A 55 -20.83 -20.51 9.14
CA MET A 55 -22.25 -20.44 9.45
C MET A 55 -23.06 -20.97 8.25
N SER A 56 -23.67 -22.13 8.42
CA SER A 56 -24.68 -22.68 7.53
C SER A 56 -26.06 -22.19 7.98
N GLY A 57 -26.78 -21.50 7.11
CA GLY A 57 -28.20 -21.20 7.32
C GLY A 57 -29.05 -22.41 6.96
N ALA A 58 -29.87 -22.87 7.90
CA ALA A 58 -30.99 -23.76 7.65
C ALA A 58 -32.28 -22.95 7.76
N ALA A 59 -33.08 -23.00 6.69
CA ALA A 59 -34.42 -22.44 6.64
C ALA A 59 -35.42 -23.45 7.22
N SER A 60 -36.40 -22.97 7.99
CA SER A 60 -37.66 -23.68 8.20
C SER A 60 -38.81 -22.67 8.27
N SER A 61 -39.79 -22.90 7.41
CA SER A 61 -41.13 -22.33 7.42
C SER A 61 -41.92 -22.82 8.64
N ASP A 62 -42.89 -22.01 9.11
CA ASP A 62 -44.30 -22.40 9.19
C ASP A 62 -45.16 -21.33 9.92
N THR A 63 -46.02 -20.70 9.11
CA THR A 63 -47.48 -20.54 9.20
C THR A 63 -48.22 -20.39 10.56
N GLU A 64 -48.90 -19.23 10.67
CA GLU A 64 -50.22 -18.90 11.27
C GLU A 64 -50.68 -19.50 12.61
N GLN A 65 -51.11 -18.63 13.54
CA GLN A 65 -52.54 -18.48 13.89
C GLN A 65 -52.81 -17.28 14.82
N SER A 66 -53.94 -16.63 14.53
CA SER A 66 -54.56 -15.51 15.25
C SER A 66 -55.33 -15.93 16.50
N SER A 67 -55.32 -15.11 17.56
CA SER A 67 -56.52 -14.92 18.40
C SER A 67 -56.44 -13.66 19.25
N THR A 68 -57.52 -12.88 19.16
CA THR A 68 -57.88 -11.67 19.91
C THR A 68 -58.21 -11.95 21.38
N GLY A 69 -57.95 -10.98 22.27
CA GLY A 69 -58.53 -10.96 23.62
C GLY A 69 -58.11 -9.75 24.46
N HIS A 70 -59.00 -8.77 24.59
CA HIS A 70 -58.91 -7.67 25.57
C HIS A 70 -59.06 -8.20 27.01
N HIS A 71 -58.25 -7.72 27.95
CA HIS A 71 -58.71 -7.40 29.31
C HIS A 71 -57.74 -6.45 30.02
N ALA A 72 -58.32 -5.48 30.74
CA ALA A 72 -57.66 -4.42 31.48
C ALA A 72 -57.11 -4.88 32.85
N SER A 73 -55.95 -4.34 33.22
CA SER A 73 -55.36 -3.98 34.53
C SER A 73 -56.01 -4.47 35.84
N PRO A 74 -55.22 -4.83 36.90
CA PRO A 74 -54.49 -3.80 37.66
C PRO A 74 -53.11 -4.21 38.24
N ARG A 75 -52.38 -3.15 38.68
CA ARG A 75 -51.11 -3.18 39.42
C ARG A 75 -51.21 -3.99 40.71
N SER A 76 -50.20 -4.80 41.00
CA SER A 76 -49.83 -5.16 42.37
C SER A 76 -48.31 -5.29 42.51
N HIS A 77 -47.75 -4.46 43.38
CA HIS A 77 -46.41 -4.60 43.92
C HIS A 77 -46.30 -5.92 44.71
N THR A 78 -45.31 -6.75 44.40
CA THR A 78 -44.82 -7.79 45.29
C THR A 78 -43.31 -7.65 45.42
N ALA A 79 -42.90 -7.28 46.63
CA ALA A 79 -41.52 -7.12 47.06
C ALA A 79 -40.82 -8.49 47.13
N ILE A 80 -39.58 -8.55 46.66
CA ILE A 80 -38.65 -9.65 46.91
C ILE A 80 -37.96 -9.36 48.25
N PRO A 81 -37.97 -10.26 49.24
CA PRO A 81 -37.27 -10.07 50.50
C PRO A 81 -35.78 -10.39 50.34
N GLY A 82 -34.91 -9.51 50.85
CA GLY A 82 -33.49 -9.80 51.07
C GLY A 82 -32.51 -8.99 50.21
N SER A 83 -32.54 -7.66 50.31
CA SER A 83 -31.46 -6.79 49.82
C SER A 83 -30.96 -5.90 50.97
N SER A 84 -29.82 -6.24 51.55
CA SER A 84 -29.00 -5.31 52.33
C SER A 84 -28.00 -4.63 51.37
N PRO A 85 -27.95 -3.29 51.31
CA PRO A 85 -27.00 -2.57 50.48
C PRO A 85 -25.75 -2.23 51.30
N ASN A 86 -24.61 -2.84 50.95
CA ASN A 86 -23.26 -2.28 51.01
C ASN A 86 -22.23 -3.42 50.89
N GLU A 87 -21.05 -3.05 50.39
CA GLU A 87 -19.82 -3.85 50.23
C GLU A 87 -19.63 -4.48 48.85
N TYR A 88 -19.41 -3.63 47.85
CA TYR A 88 -18.51 -3.98 46.74
C TYR A 88 -17.18 -3.29 46.97
N GLY A 89 -16.21 -4.07 47.43
CA GLY A 89 -14.85 -3.64 47.78
C GLY A 89 -14.04 -3.25 46.55
N SER A 90 -13.44 -2.06 46.66
CA SER A 90 -12.43 -1.47 45.78
C SER A 90 -11.18 -2.35 45.70
N LEU A 91 -10.74 -2.68 44.48
CA LEU A 91 -9.46 -3.32 44.22
C LEU A 91 -8.34 -2.27 44.14
N GLY A 92 -7.34 -2.41 45.02
CA GLY A 92 -5.95 -2.05 44.76
C GLY A 92 -5.40 -0.82 45.48
N MET A 93 -4.62 -1.03 46.54
CA MET A 93 -3.41 -0.25 46.82
C MET A 93 -2.36 -1.10 47.56
N VAL A 94 -1.10 -0.76 47.26
CA VAL A 94 0.17 -1.46 47.45
C VAL A 94 0.60 -1.60 48.92
N GLY A 95 1.25 -2.70 49.28
CA GLY A 95 1.93 -2.88 50.57
C GLY A 95 2.72 -4.19 50.66
N ASP A 96 4.02 -4.06 50.92
CA ASP A 96 5.07 -5.07 50.84
C ASP A 96 5.14 -6.09 52.02
N TYR A 97 5.78 -7.23 51.71
CA TYR A 97 6.42 -8.26 52.57
C TYR A 97 5.58 -9.03 53.61
N VAL A 98 5.53 -10.36 53.43
CA VAL A 98 6.19 -11.41 54.26
C VAL A 98 5.60 -12.78 53.87
N SER A 99 6.43 -13.71 53.41
CA SER A 99 6.06 -15.14 53.30
C SER A 99 5.91 -15.76 54.69
N PRO A 100 4.97 -16.70 54.89
CA PRO A 100 5.45 -18.08 55.01
C PRO A 100 4.52 -19.18 54.44
N ALA A 101 5.20 -20.24 54.01
CA ALA A 101 4.85 -21.66 54.13
C ALA A 101 3.49 -22.19 53.63
N SER A 102 3.59 -23.00 52.55
CA SER A 102 2.94 -24.30 52.34
C SER A 102 1.57 -24.54 52.99
N SER A 103 0.51 -24.37 52.20
CA SER A 103 -0.63 -25.30 52.25
C SER A 103 -1.12 -25.52 50.82
N SER A 104 -1.25 -26.78 50.44
CA SER A 104 -1.90 -27.23 49.22
C SER A 104 -3.37 -26.83 49.27
N GLY A 105 -3.69 -25.66 48.71
CA GLY A 105 -5.08 -25.24 48.48
C GLY A 105 -5.72 -26.07 47.38
N PRO A 106 -7.04 -26.30 47.43
CA PRO A 106 -7.73 -27.03 46.38
C PRO A 106 -7.55 -26.27 45.05
N ALA A 107 -7.25 -27.03 43.98
CA ALA A 107 -7.25 -26.50 42.63
C ALA A 107 -8.54 -25.71 42.42
N ALA A 108 -8.44 -24.48 41.88
CA ALA A 108 -9.58 -23.63 41.61
C ALA A 108 -10.63 -24.42 40.82
N VAL A 109 -11.69 -24.82 41.51
CA VAL A 109 -12.80 -25.58 40.93
C VAL A 109 -13.48 -24.63 39.94
N ALA A 110 -13.56 -25.06 38.68
CA ALA A 110 -14.24 -24.32 37.64
C ALA A 110 -15.68 -24.01 38.06
N TRP A 111 -16.21 -22.88 37.60
CA TRP A 111 -17.50 -22.30 38.01
C TRP A 111 -18.74 -23.08 37.53
N GLN A 112 -18.66 -24.42 37.47
CA GLN A 112 -19.76 -25.29 37.08
C GLN A 112 -20.38 -25.95 38.32
N ALA A 113 -21.67 -25.69 38.54
CA ALA A 113 -22.49 -26.49 39.44
C ALA A 113 -22.82 -27.81 38.73
N GLU A 114 -22.06 -28.88 39.00
CA GLU A 114 -22.21 -30.17 38.29
C GLU A 114 -23.56 -30.88 38.56
N GLU A 115 -24.27 -30.55 39.66
CA GLU A 115 -25.43 -31.35 40.12
C GLU A 115 -26.78 -30.60 40.22
N ASN A 116 -26.87 -29.32 39.84
CA ASN A 116 -28.11 -28.54 40.07
C ASN A 116 -28.63 -27.85 38.80
N SER A 117 -29.56 -28.53 38.11
CA SER A 117 -30.19 -28.06 36.87
C SER A 117 -30.90 -26.71 36.98
N HIS A 118 -31.44 -26.38 38.16
CA HIS A 118 -32.10 -25.09 38.39
C HIS A 118 -31.07 -23.95 38.53
N ILE A 119 -29.95 -24.20 39.21
CA ILE A 119 -28.85 -23.23 39.30
C ILE A 119 -28.22 -23.03 37.92
N GLN A 120 -27.98 -24.11 37.18
CA GLN A 120 -27.49 -24.03 35.80
C GLN A 120 -28.40 -23.18 34.91
N HIS A 121 -29.72 -23.36 34.97
CA HIS A 121 -30.68 -22.58 34.18
C HIS A 121 -30.72 -21.10 34.55
N VAL A 122 -30.64 -20.77 35.85
CA VAL A 122 -30.61 -19.38 36.31
C VAL A 122 -29.29 -18.71 35.91
N THR A 123 -28.17 -19.42 36.07
CA THR A 123 -26.85 -18.95 35.67
C THR A 123 -26.73 -18.77 34.15
N GLU A 124 -27.28 -19.70 33.35
CA GLU A 124 -27.32 -19.57 31.89
C GLU A 124 -28.09 -18.30 31.49
N LYS A 125 -29.28 -18.10 32.06
CA LYS A 125 -30.08 -16.91 31.80
C LYS A 125 -29.41 -15.61 32.23
N SER A 126 -28.71 -15.61 33.38
CA SER A 126 -28.00 -14.41 33.83
C SER A 126 -26.82 -14.08 32.92
N ILE A 127 -26.01 -15.08 32.53
CA ILE A 127 -24.89 -14.89 31.60
C ILE A 127 -25.39 -14.39 30.24
N ILE A 128 -26.45 -15.00 29.69
CA ILE A 128 -27.06 -14.54 28.43
C ILE A 128 -27.56 -13.10 28.55
N TYR A 129 -28.24 -12.77 29.65
CA TYR A 129 -28.76 -11.42 29.89
C TYR A 129 -27.63 -10.39 29.96
N ASP A 130 -26.56 -10.67 30.72
CA ASP A 130 -25.42 -9.78 30.87
C ASP A 130 -24.69 -9.59 29.54
N LEU A 131 -24.49 -10.66 28.77
CA LEU A 131 -23.85 -10.61 27.45
C LEU A 131 -24.68 -9.81 26.44
N ILE A 132 -26.00 -10.01 26.42
CA ILE A 132 -26.91 -9.22 25.57
C ILE A 132 -26.88 -7.75 25.99
N HIS A 133 -26.85 -7.47 27.29
CA HIS A 133 -26.82 -6.10 27.80
C HIS A 133 -25.53 -5.37 27.40
N GLN A 134 -24.38 -6.01 27.60
CA GLN A 134 -23.06 -5.48 27.20
C GLN A 134 -23.00 -5.23 25.68
N GLN A 135 -23.37 -6.23 24.87
CA GLN A 135 -23.40 -6.06 23.41
C GLN A 135 -24.35 -4.94 22.97
N THR A 136 -25.51 -4.80 23.62
CA THR A 136 -26.47 -3.73 23.32
C THR A 136 -25.86 -2.36 23.59
N GLN A 137 -25.18 -2.17 24.72
CA GLN A 137 -24.50 -0.91 25.05
C GLN A 137 -23.38 -0.59 24.03
N THR A 138 -22.58 -1.58 23.66
CA THR A 138 -21.52 -1.41 22.66
C THR A 138 -22.08 -1.07 21.29
N LEU A 139 -23.20 -1.68 20.88
CA LEU A 139 -23.89 -1.36 19.62
C LEU A 139 -24.50 0.05 19.62
N GLN A 140 -25.09 0.47 20.74
CA GLN A 140 -25.68 1.81 20.90
C GLN A 140 -24.66 2.93 20.72
N THR A 141 -23.37 2.68 20.97
CA THR A 141 -22.29 3.65 20.73
C THR A 141 -21.62 3.45 19.37
N THR A 142 -21.40 2.21 18.95
CA THR A 142 -20.67 1.87 17.72
C THR A 142 -21.44 2.23 16.47
N VAL A 143 -22.74 1.93 16.39
CA VAL A 143 -23.55 2.17 15.18
C VAL A 143 -23.64 3.66 14.85
N PRO A 144 -24.02 4.57 15.79
CA PRO A 144 -24.09 5.99 15.49
C PRO A 144 -22.72 6.59 15.14
N TRP A 145 -21.65 6.16 15.81
CA TRP A 145 -20.29 6.58 15.48
C TRP A 145 -19.91 6.17 14.06
N PHE A 146 -20.19 4.91 13.69
CA PHE A 146 -19.86 4.38 12.36
C PHE A 146 -20.60 5.13 11.25
N LEU A 147 -21.90 5.38 11.43
CA LEU A 147 -22.72 6.11 10.46
C LEU A 147 -22.27 7.58 10.28
N ARG A 148 -21.74 8.19 11.35
CA ARG A 148 -21.26 9.58 11.32
C ARG A 148 -19.88 9.73 10.70
N ASN A 149 -18.97 8.79 10.99
CA ASN A 149 -17.56 8.93 10.64
C ASN A 149 -17.16 8.22 9.33
N MET A 150 -17.92 7.22 8.87
CA MET A 150 -17.62 6.59 7.58
C MET A 150 -17.98 7.51 6.41
N PRO A 151 -17.18 7.54 5.33
CA PRO A 151 -17.42 8.43 4.20
C PRO A 151 -18.67 8.02 3.41
N SER A 152 -19.38 8.99 2.83
CA SER A 152 -20.57 8.74 1.99
C SER A 152 -20.31 7.77 0.82
N SER A 153 -19.07 7.73 0.34
CA SER A 153 -18.62 6.81 -0.71
C SER A 153 -18.67 5.35 -0.27
N TYR A 154 -18.48 5.05 1.01
CA TYR A 154 -18.59 3.71 1.57
C TYR A 154 -20.04 3.21 1.47
N PHE A 155 -21.00 4.01 1.93
CA PHE A 155 -22.42 3.63 1.92
C PHE A 155 -23.00 3.45 0.52
N ARG A 156 -22.45 4.14 -0.48
CA ARG A 156 -22.83 3.99 -1.89
C ARG A 156 -22.25 2.71 -2.53
N GLN A 157 -21.09 2.25 -2.07
CA GLN A 157 -20.33 1.17 -2.74
C GLN A 157 -20.41 -0.17 -2.04
N VAL A 158 -20.65 -0.18 -0.72
CA VAL A 158 -20.63 -1.40 0.09
C VAL A 158 -22.07 -1.87 0.36
N PRO A 159 -22.45 -3.06 -0.14
CA PRO A 159 -23.76 -3.64 0.11
C PRO A 159 -24.10 -3.75 1.60
N GLU A 160 -25.38 -3.64 1.94
CA GLU A 160 -25.87 -3.68 3.32
C GLU A 160 -25.39 -4.89 4.12
N VAL A 161 -25.36 -6.08 3.50
CA VAL A 161 -24.88 -7.31 4.14
C VAL A 161 -23.45 -7.14 4.67
N PHE A 162 -22.53 -6.63 3.84
CA PHE A 162 -21.16 -6.36 4.28
C PHE A 162 -21.08 -5.23 5.30
N ARG A 163 -21.92 -4.19 5.16
CA ARG A 163 -21.96 -3.10 6.14
C ARG A 163 -22.33 -3.63 7.53
N MET A 164 -23.30 -4.53 7.59
CA MET A 164 -23.72 -5.17 8.83
C MET A 164 -22.62 -6.04 9.42
N ASP A 165 -21.93 -6.84 8.62
CA ASP A 165 -20.82 -7.69 9.08
C ASP A 165 -19.63 -6.86 9.59
N HIS A 166 -19.31 -5.73 8.94
CA HIS A 166 -18.28 -4.82 9.40
C HIS A 166 -18.66 -4.19 10.74
N ILE A 167 -19.89 -3.68 10.89
CA ILE A 167 -20.39 -3.09 12.13
C ILE A 167 -20.36 -4.10 13.27
N LYS A 168 -20.86 -5.32 13.03
CA LYS A 168 -20.83 -6.42 14.02
C LYS A 168 -19.41 -6.71 14.48
N SER A 169 -18.49 -6.84 13.53
CA SER A 169 -17.09 -7.17 13.82
C SER A 169 -16.39 -6.07 14.61
N ILE A 170 -16.63 -4.80 14.26
CA ILE A 170 -16.12 -3.63 15.01
C ILE A 170 -16.70 -3.61 16.42
N ALA A 171 -18.01 -3.84 16.57
CA ALA A 171 -18.66 -3.88 17.87
C ALA A 171 -18.08 -5.00 18.73
N THR A 172 -17.89 -6.21 18.20
CA THR A 172 -17.30 -7.33 18.94
C THR A 172 -15.88 -7.03 19.42
N VAL A 173 -15.04 -6.38 18.61
CA VAL A 173 -13.68 -6.02 19.04
C VAL A 173 -13.66 -4.93 20.09
N LYS A 174 -14.54 -3.93 19.96
CA LYS A 174 -14.71 -2.90 20.98
C LYS A 174 -15.23 -3.47 22.30
N ASP A 175 -16.18 -4.40 22.23
CA ASP A 175 -16.75 -5.09 23.39
C ASP A 175 -15.68 -5.92 24.13
N ALA A 176 -14.77 -6.55 23.37
CA ALA A 176 -13.62 -7.28 23.91
C ALA A 176 -12.47 -6.37 24.41
N ASN A 177 -12.61 -5.05 24.31
CA ASN A 177 -11.56 -4.07 24.63
C ASN A 177 -10.22 -4.36 23.94
N MET A 178 -10.29 -4.81 22.68
CA MET A 178 -9.13 -5.13 21.85
C MET A 178 -8.86 -4.01 20.84
N ASP A 179 -7.60 -3.90 20.39
CA ASP A 179 -7.24 -3.02 19.29
C ASP A 179 -7.95 -3.45 17.99
N LEU A 180 -8.34 -2.47 17.17
CA LEU A 180 -9.05 -2.68 15.91
C LEU A 180 -8.16 -3.27 14.80
N TYR A 181 -7.65 -4.48 15.00
CA TYR A 181 -6.88 -5.23 14.02
C TYR A 181 -7.66 -6.47 13.59
N LEU A 182 -8.39 -6.36 12.48
CA LEU A 182 -9.30 -7.41 12.01
C LEU A 182 -9.10 -7.72 10.53
N ASN A 183 -9.19 -9.00 10.19
CA ASN A 183 -9.26 -9.49 8.82
C ASN A 183 -10.53 -10.32 8.66
N LEU A 184 -11.46 -9.85 7.84
CA LEU A 184 -12.70 -10.55 7.53
C LEU A 184 -12.59 -11.18 6.15
N GLN A 185 -13.14 -12.38 6.02
CA GLN A 185 -13.26 -13.04 4.74
C GLN A 185 -14.73 -13.35 4.47
N ALA A 186 -15.21 -12.94 3.32
CA ALA A 186 -16.55 -13.22 2.86
C ALA A 186 -16.55 -13.68 1.40
N LYS A 187 -17.71 -14.18 0.94
CA LYS A 187 -17.95 -14.55 -0.44
C LYS A 187 -19.12 -13.75 -0.98
N LEU A 188 -18.97 -13.23 -2.19
CA LEU A 188 -20.07 -12.64 -2.94
C LEU A 188 -20.99 -13.74 -3.47
N PRO A 189 -22.24 -13.43 -3.81
CA PRO A 189 -23.19 -14.39 -4.41
C PRO A 189 -22.66 -15.06 -5.68
N ASP A 190 -21.78 -14.36 -6.42
CA ASP A 190 -21.11 -14.86 -7.62
C ASP A 190 -19.87 -15.72 -7.34
N GLY A 191 -19.62 -16.07 -6.08
CA GLY A 191 -18.49 -16.92 -5.65
C GLY A 191 -17.17 -16.19 -5.47
N ARG A 192 -17.07 -14.89 -5.80
CA ARG A 192 -15.84 -14.11 -5.61
C ARG A 192 -15.52 -13.92 -4.14
N LYS A 193 -14.24 -13.92 -3.81
CA LYS A 193 -13.75 -13.78 -2.43
C LYS A 193 -13.52 -12.31 -2.10
N VAL A 194 -13.99 -11.87 -0.95
CA VAL A 194 -13.76 -10.51 -0.42
C VAL A 194 -12.94 -10.65 0.86
N LEU A 195 -11.80 -9.95 0.91
CA LEU A 195 -11.01 -9.78 2.12
C LEU A 195 -11.17 -8.34 2.59
N THR A 196 -11.70 -8.15 3.80
CA THR A 196 -11.78 -6.82 4.43
C THR A 196 -10.74 -6.73 5.53
N PHE A 197 -9.88 -5.73 5.44
CA PHE A 197 -8.89 -5.40 6.46
C PHE A 197 -9.36 -4.17 7.21
N ILE A 198 -9.45 -4.26 8.53
CA ILE A 198 -9.74 -3.13 9.41
C ILE A 198 -8.52 -2.94 10.31
N ARG A 199 -7.97 -1.72 10.34
CA ARG A 199 -6.80 -1.38 11.15
C ARG A 199 -7.10 -0.14 12.01
N PRO A 200 -6.45 -0.01 13.18
CA PRO A 200 -6.54 1.21 13.93
C PRO A 200 -5.80 2.30 13.15
N THR A 201 -6.35 3.51 13.22
CA THR A 201 -5.82 4.74 12.63
C THR A 201 -5.60 4.73 11.10
N THR A 202 -5.37 5.92 10.57
CA THR A 202 -4.95 6.16 9.18
C THR A 202 -3.57 6.81 9.22
N CYS A 203 -2.52 5.99 9.23
CA CYS A 203 -1.15 6.45 9.24
C CYS A 203 -0.48 6.19 7.87
N PRO A 204 0.54 6.99 7.49
CA PRO A 204 1.30 6.76 6.27
C PRO A 204 1.80 5.32 6.19
N GLY A 205 1.49 4.66 5.07
CA GLY A 205 1.92 3.28 4.81
C GLY A 205 1.00 2.21 5.40
N THR A 206 -0.10 2.56 6.06
CA THR A 206 -1.10 1.58 6.53
C THR A 206 -1.63 0.72 5.38
N LEU A 207 -1.98 1.31 4.24
CA LEU A 207 -2.43 0.56 3.06
C LEU A 207 -1.31 -0.35 2.50
N LEU A 208 -0.05 0.13 2.47
CA LEU A 208 1.09 -0.65 2.00
C LEU A 208 1.26 -1.94 2.82
N LYS A 209 1.20 -1.84 4.16
CA LYS A 209 1.28 -3.00 5.05
C LYS A 209 0.15 -4.00 4.78
N MET A 210 -1.09 -3.52 4.62
CA MET A 210 -2.21 -4.40 4.28
C MET A 210 -2.03 -5.10 2.93
N VAL A 211 -1.49 -4.39 1.91
CA VAL A 211 -1.23 -4.97 0.59
C VAL A 211 -0.14 -6.05 0.65
N GLN A 212 0.90 -5.85 1.47
CA GLN A 212 1.96 -6.84 1.70
C GLN A 212 1.46 -8.08 2.46
N GLU A 213 0.44 -7.94 3.31
CA GLU A 213 -0.22 -9.04 4.02
C GLU A 213 -1.20 -9.84 3.12
N LEU A 214 -1.49 -9.39 1.90
CA LEU A 214 -2.44 -10.07 1.02
C LEU A 214 -1.91 -11.45 0.59
N PRO A 215 -2.79 -12.46 0.53
CA PRO A 215 -2.40 -13.79 0.10
C PRO A 215 -2.03 -13.76 -1.39
N ARG A 216 -0.86 -14.30 -1.73
CA ARG A 216 -0.45 -14.52 -3.12
C ARG A 216 -1.19 -15.75 -3.64
N THR A 217 -2.32 -15.53 -4.32
CA THR A 217 -3.16 -16.60 -4.88
C THR A 217 -3.21 -16.53 -6.40
N ASP A 218 -3.48 -17.67 -7.05
CA ASP A 218 -3.70 -17.73 -8.50
C ASP A 218 -4.94 -16.95 -8.94
N THR A 219 -5.88 -16.72 -8.02
CA THR A 219 -7.05 -15.88 -8.29
C THR A 219 -6.60 -14.41 -8.31
N PRO A 220 -6.87 -13.65 -9.40
CA PRO A 220 -6.41 -12.28 -9.48
C PRO A 220 -7.22 -11.36 -8.57
N LEU A 221 -6.54 -10.38 -7.97
CA LEU A 221 -7.16 -9.20 -7.39
C LEU A 221 -7.88 -8.44 -8.51
N SER A 222 -9.19 -8.29 -8.38
CA SER A 222 -10.05 -7.67 -9.39
C SER A 222 -10.55 -6.29 -9.00
N ARG A 223 -10.58 -6.02 -7.68
CA ARG A 223 -11.02 -4.73 -7.16
C ARG A 223 -10.42 -4.41 -5.79
N LEU A 224 -10.20 -3.13 -5.58
CA LEU A 224 -9.83 -2.52 -4.31
C LEU A 224 -10.83 -1.41 -3.96
N HIS A 225 -11.24 -1.34 -2.71
CA HIS A 225 -11.84 -0.16 -2.12
C HIS A 225 -11.11 0.21 -0.83
N VAL A 226 -10.67 1.46 -0.71
CA VAL A 226 -10.01 2.00 0.48
C VAL A 226 -10.89 3.08 1.10
N PHE A 227 -11.12 2.96 2.41
CA PHE A 227 -11.92 3.90 3.18
C PHE A 227 -11.22 4.25 4.49
N SER A 228 -11.22 5.54 4.79
CA SER A 228 -10.75 6.11 6.05
C SER A 228 -11.91 6.80 6.75
N THR A 229 -11.98 6.70 8.08
CA THR A 229 -12.96 7.47 8.86
C THR A 229 -12.59 8.95 8.89
N ALA A 230 -13.60 9.82 9.01
CA ALA A 230 -13.41 11.26 9.06
C ALA A 230 -12.62 11.73 10.30
N ASP A 231 -12.65 10.94 11.39
CA ASP A 231 -11.86 11.16 12.60
C ASP A 231 -10.50 10.47 12.58
N GLU A 232 -10.10 9.88 11.43
CA GLU A 232 -8.83 9.20 11.21
C GLU A 232 -8.55 8.04 12.18
N SER A 233 -9.55 7.59 12.93
CA SER A 233 -9.40 6.58 13.97
C SER A 233 -9.37 5.15 13.42
N MET A 234 -9.81 4.94 12.17
CA MET A 234 -9.92 3.61 11.57
C MET A 234 -9.76 3.66 10.05
N SER A 235 -9.06 2.66 9.51
CA SER A 235 -9.05 2.34 8.08
C SER A 235 -9.77 1.02 7.81
N LEU A 236 -10.56 0.99 6.73
CA LEU A 236 -11.31 -0.17 6.27
C LEU A 236 -11.08 -0.36 4.77
N ASN A 237 -10.39 -1.44 4.41
CA ASN A 237 -9.99 -1.71 3.03
C ASN A 237 -10.52 -3.05 2.56
N MET A 238 -11.18 -3.09 1.41
CA MET A 238 -11.78 -4.29 0.83
C MET A 238 -11.05 -4.69 -0.45
N PHE A 239 -10.58 -5.94 -0.48
CA PHE A 239 -9.88 -6.55 -1.60
C PHE A 239 -10.74 -7.67 -2.19
N VAL A 240 -11.14 -7.55 -3.45
CA VAL A 240 -12.02 -8.51 -4.11
C VAL A 240 -11.25 -9.33 -5.12
N TYR A 241 -11.27 -10.64 -4.96
CA TYR A 241 -10.60 -11.63 -5.79
C TYR A 241 -11.59 -12.36 -6.70
N GLY A 242 -11.18 -12.58 -7.94
CA GLY A 242 -11.91 -13.37 -8.94
C GLY A 242 -12.36 -12.55 -10.15
N HIS A 243 -12.83 -13.23 -11.18
CA HIS A 243 -13.19 -12.57 -12.44
C HIS A 243 -14.59 -11.98 -12.35
N ARG A 244 -14.75 -10.73 -12.83
CA ARG A 244 -16.06 -10.09 -12.94
C ARG A 244 -16.46 -10.03 -14.41
N PRO A 245 -17.73 -10.34 -14.76
CA PRO A 245 -18.21 -10.14 -16.11
C PRO A 245 -18.17 -8.64 -16.47
N VAL A 246 -17.79 -8.37 -17.71
CA VAL A 246 -17.81 -7.04 -18.33
C VAL A 246 -19.17 -6.80 -18.98
N VAL A 247 -19.50 -5.55 -19.28
CA VAL A 247 -20.79 -5.17 -19.91
C VAL A 247 -20.71 -5.44 -21.41
N GLN A 248 -20.86 -6.70 -21.84
CA GLN A 248 -20.74 -7.03 -23.27
C GLN A 248 -21.87 -6.43 -24.13
N ASP A 249 -23.07 -6.26 -23.56
CA ASP A 249 -24.22 -5.69 -24.26
C ASP A 249 -24.05 -4.18 -24.45
N ARG A 250 -24.06 -3.74 -25.71
CA ARG A 250 -23.91 -2.34 -26.11
C ARG A 250 -25.00 -1.46 -25.51
N ALA A 251 -26.26 -1.87 -25.60
CA ALA A 251 -27.39 -1.05 -25.13
C ALA A 251 -27.27 -0.80 -23.62
N ARG A 252 -26.89 -1.83 -22.86
CA ARG A 252 -26.60 -1.72 -21.42
C ARG A 252 -25.39 -0.84 -21.13
N ALA A 253 -24.32 -0.91 -21.94
CA ALA A 253 -23.14 -0.07 -21.76
C ALA A 253 -23.45 1.42 -21.98
N GLU A 254 -24.25 1.73 -23.00
CA GLU A 254 -24.72 3.08 -23.30
C GLU A 254 -25.66 3.62 -22.20
N ASP A 255 -26.59 2.80 -21.72
CA ASP A 255 -27.50 3.18 -20.63
C ASP A 255 -26.73 3.49 -19.33
N LEU A 256 -25.87 2.57 -18.90
CA LEU A 256 -25.02 2.74 -17.72
C LEU A 256 -24.04 3.91 -17.87
N GLY A 257 -23.53 4.13 -19.08
CA GLY A 257 -22.54 5.16 -19.41
C GLY A 257 -23.13 6.49 -19.87
N SER A 258 -24.46 6.64 -19.85
CA SER A 258 -25.16 7.80 -20.41
C SER A 258 -24.64 9.15 -19.90
N VAL A 259 -24.37 9.26 -18.60
CA VAL A 259 -23.79 10.46 -17.99
C VAL A 259 -22.39 10.77 -18.52
N ILE A 260 -21.58 9.72 -18.75
CA ILE A 260 -20.21 9.85 -19.28
C ILE A 260 -20.27 10.28 -20.75
N LEU A 261 -21.15 9.66 -21.53
CA LEU A 261 -21.35 9.96 -22.94
C LEU A 261 -21.87 11.40 -23.15
N ASN A 262 -22.87 11.83 -22.37
CA ASN A 262 -23.39 13.19 -22.44
C ASN A 262 -22.31 14.22 -22.09
N HIS A 263 -21.50 13.94 -21.05
CA HIS A 263 -20.39 14.82 -20.69
C HIS A 263 -19.33 14.89 -21.80
N TYR A 264 -19.05 13.78 -22.48
CA TYR A 264 -18.14 13.75 -23.63
C TYR A 264 -18.67 14.61 -24.78
N ASP A 265 -19.98 14.53 -25.05
CA ASP A 265 -20.65 15.31 -26.09
C ASP A 265 -20.63 16.82 -25.75
N ASP A 266 -20.81 17.18 -24.47
CA ASP A 266 -20.79 18.57 -23.96
C ASP A 266 -19.42 19.26 -24.07
N LEU A 267 -18.31 18.52 -24.11
CA LEU A 267 -16.95 19.07 -24.22
C LEU A 267 -16.64 19.70 -25.60
N GLY A 268 -17.63 19.78 -26.50
CA GLY A 268 -17.49 20.33 -27.85
C GLY A 268 -16.99 19.30 -28.87
N THR A 269 -16.74 18.07 -28.43
CA THR A 269 -16.69 16.87 -29.27
C THR A 269 -18.11 16.41 -29.58
N SER A 270 -18.87 17.23 -30.31
CA SER A 270 -20.17 16.79 -30.86
C SER A 270 -20.00 15.43 -31.54
N PRO A 271 -20.94 14.48 -31.40
CA PRO A 271 -20.90 13.22 -32.15
C PRO A 271 -20.69 13.42 -33.66
N GLU A 272 -21.13 14.58 -34.17
CA GLU A 272 -20.95 14.98 -35.57
C GLU A 272 -19.52 15.45 -35.90
N SER A 273 -18.74 15.91 -34.91
CA SER A 273 -17.38 16.41 -35.12
C SER A 273 -16.30 15.32 -35.01
N ASN A 274 -16.55 14.22 -34.28
CA ASN A 274 -15.65 13.06 -34.22
C ASN A 274 -16.38 11.73 -33.90
N PRO A 275 -17.23 11.22 -34.82
CA PRO A 275 -18.08 10.06 -34.56
C PRO A 275 -17.31 8.78 -34.22
N SER A 276 -16.11 8.60 -34.78
CA SER A 276 -15.26 7.44 -34.50
C SER A 276 -14.81 7.40 -33.03
N ARG A 277 -14.50 8.56 -32.44
CA ARG A 277 -14.00 8.60 -31.06
C ARG A 277 -15.09 8.35 -30.03
N ARG A 278 -16.32 8.76 -30.33
CA ARG A 278 -17.48 8.42 -29.50
C ARG A 278 -17.78 6.91 -29.56
N GLU A 279 -17.62 6.31 -30.73
CA GLU A 279 -17.76 4.86 -30.92
C GLU A 279 -16.70 4.09 -30.12
N GLU A 280 -15.44 4.52 -30.17
CA GLU A 280 -14.34 3.96 -29.36
C GLU A 280 -14.62 4.03 -27.85
N LEU A 281 -15.26 5.11 -27.38
CA LEU A 281 -15.70 5.25 -25.98
C LEU A 281 -16.78 4.21 -25.63
N ILE A 282 -17.75 3.98 -26.50
CA ILE A 282 -18.78 2.95 -26.30
C ILE A 282 -18.14 1.56 -26.26
N GLU A 283 -17.23 1.26 -27.18
CA GLU A 283 -16.47 0.01 -27.16
C GLU A 283 -15.66 -0.16 -25.87
N HIS A 284 -15.08 0.93 -25.35
CA HIS A 284 -14.40 0.91 -24.07
C HIS A 284 -15.37 0.61 -22.92
N LEU A 285 -16.54 1.25 -22.88
CA LEU A 285 -17.58 0.97 -21.88
C LEU A 285 -18.00 -0.51 -21.91
N GLN A 286 -18.05 -1.15 -23.09
CA GLN A 286 -18.36 -2.57 -23.18
C GLN A 286 -17.29 -3.50 -22.57
N LYS A 287 -16.03 -3.05 -22.57
CA LYS A 287 -14.90 -3.75 -21.93
C LYS A 287 -14.87 -3.53 -20.41
N CYS A 288 -15.60 -2.54 -19.90
CA CYS A 288 -15.61 -2.20 -18.50
C CYS A 288 -16.60 -3.06 -17.69
N THR A 289 -16.37 -3.10 -16.37
CA THR A 289 -17.38 -3.65 -15.45
C THR A 289 -18.44 -2.61 -15.13
N GLU A 290 -19.68 -3.04 -14.88
CA GLU A 290 -20.79 -2.13 -14.54
C GLU A 290 -20.46 -1.15 -13.40
N THR A 291 -19.76 -1.64 -12.36
CA THR A 291 -19.41 -0.78 -11.22
C THR A 291 -18.35 0.25 -11.59
N TYR A 292 -17.42 -0.08 -12.50
CA TYR A 292 -16.44 0.89 -12.99
C TYR A 292 -17.13 2.05 -13.73
N ILE A 293 -18.13 1.73 -14.56
CA ILE A 293 -18.95 2.72 -15.29
C ILE A 293 -19.80 3.56 -14.34
N GLN A 294 -20.52 2.94 -13.40
CA GLN A 294 -21.34 3.63 -12.39
C GLN A 294 -20.50 4.58 -11.53
N ILE A 295 -19.28 4.15 -11.17
CA ILE A 295 -18.33 4.99 -10.46
C ILE A 295 -17.91 6.17 -11.33
N GLY A 296 -17.54 5.91 -12.58
CA GLY A 296 -17.15 6.92 -13.57
C GLY A 296 -18.23 7.98 -13.79
N SER A 297 -19.50 7.59 -13.70
CA SER A 297 -20.63 8.51 -13.84
C SER A 297 -20.71 9.56 -12.72
N ASN A 298 -20.06 9.35 -11.57
CA ASN A 298 -19.96 10.37 -10.52
C ASN A 298 -18.92 11.46 -10.84
N ASP A 299 -17.95 11.17 -11.70
CA ASP A 299 -16.91 12.11 -12.16
C ASP A 299 -16.51 11.77 -13.61
N PRO A 300 -17.36 12.14 -14.59
CA PRO A 300 -17.16 11.82 -16.00
C PRO A 300 -15.83 12.33 -16.56
N ALA A 301 -15.43 13.55 -16.20
CA ALA A 301 -14.16 14.15 -16.64
C ALA A 301 -12.95 13.32 -16.23
N ARG A 302 -12.99 12.70 -15.04
CA ARG A 302 -11.93 11.78 -14.60
C ARG A 302 -12.00 10.42 -15.28
N PHE A 303 -13.21 9.90 -15.54
CA PHE A 303 -13.36 8.68 -16.31
C PHE A 303 -12.69 8.82 -17.68
N LEU A 304 -12.97 9.91 -18.40
CA LEU A 304 -12.36 10.19 -19.70
C LEU A 304 -10.84 10.32 -19.62
N ARG A 305 -10.30 11.01 -18.60
CA ARG A 305 -8.84 11.06 -18.37
C ARG A 305 -8.22 9.69 -18.13
N GLN A 306 -8.90 8.79 -17.42
CA GLN A 306 -8.41 7.43 -17.21
C GLN A 306 -8.50 6.60 -18.50
N TRP A 307 -9.56 6.78 -19.29
CA TRP A 307 -9.68 6.17 -20.61
C TRP A 307 -8.51 6.59 -21.53
N GLU A 308 -8.12 7.87 -21.56
CA GLU A 308 -6.93 8.31 -22.30
C GLU A 308 -5.62 7.64 -21.84
N LEU A 309 -5.51 7.25 -20.56
CA LEU A 309 -4.36 6.48 -20.07
C LEU A 309 -4.41 5.03 -20.57
N VAL A 310 -5.60 4.44 -20.61
CA VAL A 310 -5.83 3.10 -21.16
C VAL A 310 -5.46 3.07 -22.65
N GLU A 311 -5.93 4.05 -23.43
CA GLU A 311 -5.58 4.18 -24.84
C GLU A 311 -4.07 4.29 -25.06
N ARG A 312 -3.38 5.07 -24.22
CA ARG A 312 -1.92 5.25 -24.29
C ARG A 312 -1.12 3.97 -24.06
N VAL A 313 -1.67 3.00 -23.32
CA VAL A 313 -0.96 1.75 -23.01
C VAL A 313 -1.50 0.54 -23.78
N SER A 314 -2.67 0.64 -24.40
CA SER A 314 -3.26 -0.42 -25.23
C SER A 314 -2.31 -0.84 -26.34
N GLY A 315 -2.15 -2.15 -26.54
CA GLY A 315 -1.21 -2.71 -27.51
C GLY A 315 0.28 -2.52 -27.16
N SER A 316 0.59 -2.04 -25.96
CA SER A 316 1.95 -1.88 -25.47
C SER A 316 2.18 -2.68 -24.18
N GLU A 317 3.43 -2.69 -23.70
CA GLU A 317 3.77 -3.17 -22.36
C GLU A 317 3.92 -2.04 -21.34
N GLY A 318 3.55 -0.82 -21.71
CA GLY A 318 3.84 0.40 -20.97
C GLY A 318 2.98 0.64 -19.72
N THR A 319 3.31 1.75 -19.08
CA THR A 319 2.59 2.33 -17.94
C THR A 319 2.34 3.80 -18.22
N ALA A 320 1.10 4.25 -18.12
CA ALA A 320 0.74 5.66 -18.20
C ALA A 320 0.28 6.15 -16.82
N VAL A 321 0.69 7.37 -16.46
CA VAL A 321 0.40 7.97 -15.16
C VAL A 321 -0.03 9.42 -15.38
N SER A 322 -1.05 9.86 -14.64
CA SER A 322 -1.51 11.23 -14.56
C SER A 322 -1.66 11.61 -13.09
N ILE A 323 -1.13 12.77 -12.72
CA ILE A 323 -1.26 13.33 -11.36
C ILE A 323 -1.96 14.68 -11.48
N THR A 324 -3.07 14.86 -10.77
CA THR A 324 -3.89 16.09 -10.84
C THR A 324 -4.40 16.48 -9.47
N GLU A 325 -4.49 17.76 -9.19
CA GLU A 325 -5.09 18.25 -7.94
C GLU A 325 -6.57 17.84 -7.82
N ALA A 326 -7.00 17.56 -6.60
CA ALA A 326 -8.40 17.29 -6.31
C ALA A 326 -9.20 18.60 -6.27
N THR A 327 -10.32 18.62 -6.99
CA THR A 327 -11.15 19.82 -7.16
C THR A 327 -12.34 19.86 -6.19
N ALA A 328 -12.64 18.74 -5.52
CA ALA A 328 -13.75 18.69 -4.58
C ALA A 328 -13.40 19.47 -3.30
N PRO A 329 -14.32 20.29 -2.73
CA PRO A 329 -14.04 21.07 -1.53
C PRO A 329 -13.55 20.25 -0.33
N SER A 330 -14.02 19.00 -0.19
CA SER A 330 -13.60 18.09 0.88
C SER A 330 -12.17 17.56 0.73
N ASP A 331 -11.59 17.71 -0.46
CA ASP A 331 -10.32 17.09 -0.85
C ASP A 331 -9.27 18.15 -1.24
N LEU A 332 -9.49 19.43 -0.93
CA LEU A 332 -8.55 20.50 -1.26
C LEU A 332 -7.18 20.25 -0.61
N GLY A 333 -6.11 20.41 -1.40
CA GLY A 333 -4.74 20.07 -0.99
C GLY A 333 -4.36 18.60 -1.20
N ASN A 334 -5.31 17.74 -1.59
CA ASN A 334 -5.06 16.36 -2.00
C ASN A 334 -4.91 16.25 -3.52
N TYR A 335 -4.35 15.13 -3.97
CA TYR A 335 -4.05 14.88 -5.37
C TYR A 335 -4.60 13.53 -5.80
N TRP A 336 -5.00 13.43 -7.05
CA TRP A 336 -5.34 12.17 -7.69
C TRP A 336 -4.17 11.66 -8.50
N VAL A 337 -3.83 10.40 -8.28
CA VAL A 337 -2.91 9.61 -9.11
C VAL A 337 -3.73 8.58 -9.87
N ASP A 338 -3.88 8.79 -11.16
CA ASP A 338 -4.50 7.85 -12.09
C ASP A 338 -3.37 7.12 -12.86
N MET A 339 -3.42 5.80 -12.90
CA MET A 339 -2.40 4.95 -13.52
C MET A 339 -3.06 3.83 -14.34
N ALA A 340 -2.57 3.61 -15.55
CA ALA A 340 -2.93 2.47 -16.39
C ALA A 340 -1.67 1.64 -16.66
N VAL A 341 -1.75 0.33 -16.37
CA VAL A 341 -0.60 -0.59 -16.46
C VAL A 341 -0.97 -1.76 -17.35
N ALA A 342 -0.35 -1.87 -18.52
CA ALA A 342 -0.56 -3.00 -19.41
C ALA A 342 0.07 -4.28 -18.83
N ASN A 343 -0.61 -5.41 -18.95
CA ASN A 343 -0.12 -6.76 -18.67
C ASN A 343 0.56 -6.96 -17.31
N ALA A 344 0.09 -6.22 -16.29
CA ALA A 344 0.58 -6.36 -14.94
C ALA A 344 -0.32 -7.26 -14.07
N LEU A 345 0.30 -7.89 -13.07
CA LEU A 345 -0.44 -8.49 -11.97
C LEU A 345 -1.04 -7.35 -11.11
N PRO A 346 -2.36 -7.31 -10.90
CA PRO A 346 -3.00 -6.18 -10.23
C PRO A 346 -2.49 -5.94 -8.80
N GLN A 347 -2.22 -7.01 -8.05
CA GLN A 347 -1.64 -6.91 -6.70
C GLN A 347 -0.22 -6.32 -6.73
N ALA A 348 0.63 -6.74 -7.67
CA ALA A 348 1.98 -6.19 -7.79
C ALA A 348 1.97 -4.71 -8.21
N ALA A 349 1.09 -4.34 -9.15
CA ALA A 349 0.92 -2.94 -9.56
C ALA A 349 0.45 -2.07 -8.38
N LEU A 350 -0.49 -2.56 -7.58
CA LEU A 350 -0.98 -1.88 -6.38
C LEU A 350 0.13 -1.74 -5.32
N GLU A 351 0.87 -2.81 -5.04
CA GLU A 351 1.97 -2.79 -4.07
C GLU A 351 3.04 -1.76 -4.47
N ASN A 352 3.41 -1.74 -5.75
CA ASN A 352 4.38 -0.79 -6.30
C ASN A 352 3.90 0.66 -6.20
N LEU A 353 2.62 0.91 -6.49
CA LEU A 353 2.00 2.22 -6.27
C LEU A 353 2.11 2.64 -4.81
N CYS A 354 1.65 1.80 -3.87
CA CYS A 354 1.67 2.11 -2.44
C CYS A 354 3.09 2.34 -1.91
N ARG A 355 4.06 1.55 -2.37
CA ARG A 355 5.47 1.65 -1.95
C ARG A 355 6.10 2.97 -2.41
N LEU A 356 5.85 3.38 -3.65
CA LEU A 356 6.32 4.66 -4.17
C LEU A 356 5.64 5.86 -3.51
N LEU A 357 4.33 5.79 -3.27
CA LEU A 357 3.60 6.85 -2.56
C LEU A 357 4.14 7.05 -1.16
N PHE A 358 4.33 5.96 -0.42
CA PHE A 358 4.91 6.01 0.92
C PHE A 358 6.32 6.60 0.92
N HIS A 359 7.17 6.18 -0.04
CA HIS A 359 8.53 6.70 -0.19
C HIS A 359 8.56 8.21 -0.50
N HIS A 360 7.59 8.70 -1.25
CA HIS A 360 7.44 10.13 -1.57
C HIS A 360 6.62 10.90 -0.52
N GLU A 361 6.43 10.35 0.69
CA GLU A 361 5.70 10.97 1.79
C GLU A 361 4.26 11.35 1.44
N PHE A 362 3.57 10.43 0.77
CA PHE A 362 2.13 10.49 0.54
C PHE A 362 1.42 9.36 1.26
N ASP A 363 0.27 9.66 1.84
CA ASP A 363 -0.69 8.67 2.32
C ASP A 363 -1.87 8.53 1.35
N VAL A 364 -2.58 7.41 1.44
CA VAL A 364 -3.68 7.07 0.53
C VAL A 364 -5.01 7.16 1.27
N ASP A 365 -5.76 8.23 1.00
CA ASP A 365 -7.09 8.44 1.59
C ASP A 365 -8.15 7.54 0.94
N ARG A 366 -8.06 7.38 -0.39
CA ARG A 366 -8.98 6.56 -1.19
C ARG A 366 -8.22 5.93 -2.33
N ALA A 367 -8.52 4.68 -2.65
CA ALA A 367 -7.97 4.02 -3.82
C ALA A 367 -8.97 3.06 -4.44
N ARG A 368 -8.82 2.86 -5.75
CA ARG A 368 -9.59 1.96 -6.58
C ARG A 368 -8.67 1.24 -7.54
N LEU A 369 -9.06 0.01 -7.83
CA LEU A 369 -8.42 -0.85 -8.80
C LEU A 369 -9.53 -1.47 -9.64
N ASP A 370 -9.40 -1.40 -10.95
CA ASP A 370 -10.23 -2.10 -11.91
C ASP A 370 -9.36 -2.70 -13.01
N ILE A 371 -9.90 -3.66 -13.76
CA ILE A 371 -9.22 -4.34 -14.86
C ILE A 371 -10.05 -4.17 -16.12
N VAL A 372 -9.41 -3.71 -17.19
CA VAL A 372 -10.01 -3.56 -18.52
C VAL A 372 -9.33 -4.57 -19.46
N PRO A 373 -10.08 -5.46 -20.13
CA PRO A 373 -9.52 -6.33 -21.18
C PRO A 373 -8.98 -5.53 -22.37
N ASP A 374 -7.84 -5.93 -22.92
CA ASP A 374 -7.20 -5.31 -24.08
C ASP A 374 -7.13 -6.28 -25.29
N GLY A 375 -8.18 -7.09 -25.45
CA GLY A 375 -8.27 -8.08 -26.52
C GLY A 375 -7.12 -9.10 -26.50
N ALA A 376 -6.46 -9.28 -27.65
CA ALA A 376 -5.32 -10.19 -27.78
C ALA A 376 -4.06 -9.71 -27.04
N ASN A 377 -3.98 -8.42 -26.69
CA ASN A 377 -2.84 -7.85 -25.99
C ASN A 377 -2.85 -8.16 -24.50
N GLY A 378 -3.94 -8.72 -23.96
CA GLY A 378 -4.06 -9.10 -22.55
C GLY A 378 -5.00 -8.19 -21.77
N LYS A 379 -4.50 -7.56 -20.72
CA LYS A 379 -5.33 -6.76 -19.79
C LYS A 379 -4.60 -5.54 -19.28
N ILE A 380 -5.36 -4.49 -18.97
CA ILE A 380 -4.87 -3.23 -18.42
C ILE A 380 -5.40 -3.07 -17.01
N VAL A 381 -4.49 -2.90 -16.05
CA VAL A 381 -4.82 -2.58 -14.66
C VAL A 381 -4.98 -1.08 -14.54
N CYS A 382 -6.16 -0.64 -14.10
CA CYS A 382 -6.53 0.74 -13.88
C CYS A 382 -6.50 1.03 -12.39
N LEU A 383 -5.52 1.80 -11.94
CA LEU A 383 -5.37 2.25 -10.55
C LEU A 383 -5.75 3.72 -10.44
N ARG A 384 -6.47 4.07 -9.39
CA ARG A 384 -6.81 5.45 -9.04
C ARG A 384 -6.64 5.63 -7.54
N ALA A 385 -5.82 6.56 -7.11
CA ALA A 385 -5.62 6.88 -5.70
C ALA A 385 -5.81 8.39 -5.45
N LEU A 386 -6.60 8.74 -4.45
CA LEU A 386 -6.53 10.05 -3.81
C LEU A 386 -5.43 9.98 -2.75
N ILE A 387 -4.45 10.86 -2.89
CA ILE A 387 -3.28 10.91 -2.04
C ILE A 387 -3.20 12.25 -1.32
N ARG A 388 -2.68 12.22 -0.11
CA ARG A 388 -2.48 13.40 0.73
C ARG A 388 -1.01 13.52 1.11
N PRO A 389 -0.38 14.69 1.00
CA PRO A 389 0.98 14.91 1.50
C PRO A 389 1.03 14.72 3.01
N VAL A 390 2.08 14.07 3.52
CA VAL A 390 2.29 13.90 4.96
C VAL A 390 3.60 14.56 5.40
N ASN A 391 3.80 14.69 6.71
CA ASN A 391 5.02 15.28 7.31
C ASN A 391 5.36 16.72 6.86
N GLY A 392 4.38 17.48 6.38
CA GLY A 392 4.63 18.83 5.85
C GLY A 392 5.37 18.84 4.51
N ASN A 393 5.35 17.74 3.77
CA ASN A 393 6.00 17.62 2.46
C ASN A 393 5.50 18.72 1.51
N VAL A 394 6.43 19.55 1.03
CA VAL A 394 6.14 20.62 0.09
C VAL A 394 6.04 20.03 -1.30
N VAL A 395 4.82 19.93 -1.80
CA VAL A 395 4.54 19.41 -3.13
C VAL A 395 4.91 20.44 -4.19
N ASN A 396 5.76 20.04 -5.12
CA ASN A 396 6.11 20.82 -6.31
C ASN A 396 6.12 19.92 -7.56
N ALA A 397 6.30 20.53 -8.73
CA ALA A 397 6.34 19.81 -10.01
C ALA A 397 7.42 18.72 -10.04
N ASP A 398 8.59 18.95 -9.43
CA ASP A 398 9.69 17.99 -9.42
C ASP A 398 9.35 16.71 -8.63
N VAL A 399 8.62 16.83 -7.51
CA VAL A 399 8.14 15.68 -6.73
C VAL A 399 7.22 14.82 -7.59
N PHE A 400 6.28 15.45 -8.32
CA PHE A 400 5.37 14.72 -9.20
C PHE A 400 6.08 14.12 -10.42
N ASP A 401 7.05 14.81 -11.01
CA ASP A 401 7.85 14.28 -12.10
C ASP A 401 8.71 13.09 -11.66
N ARG A 402 9.22 13.10 -10.41
CA ARG A 402 9.92 11.95 -9.83
C ARG A 402 8.96 10.79 -9.56
N LEU A 403 7.82 11.06 -8.92
CA LEU A 403 6.80 10.06 -8.62
C LEU A 403 6.26 9.40 -9.90
N ALA A 404 5.88 10.18 -10.90
CA ALA A 404 5.37 9.69 -12.18
C ALA A 404 6.40 8.83 -12.91
N ARG A 405 7.68 9.25 -12.93
CA ARG A 405 8.78 8.44 -13.48
C ARG A 405 8.97 7.14 -12.71
N GLY A 406 8.98 7.19 -11.37
CA GLY A 406 9.09 6.02 -10.52
C GLY A 406 7.96 5.02 -10.80
N LEU A 407 6.72 5.50 -10.86
CA LEU A 407 5.54 4.66 -11.12
C LEU A 407 5.60 3.99 -12.48
N LYS A 408 5.99 4.72 -13.53
CA LYS A 408 6.21 4.14 -14.87
C LYS A 408 7.26 3.04 -14.88
N ARG A 409 8.34 3.22 -14.12
CA ARG A 409 9.46 2.27 -14.03
C ARG A 409 9.18 1.08 -13.13
N SER A 410 8.33 1.24 -12.11
CA SER A 410 8.13 0.26 -11.04
C SER A 410 7.77 -1.16 -11.51
N LYS A 411 7.01 -1.29 -12.60
CA LYS A 411 6.67 -2.58 -13.24
C LYS A 411 7.91 -3.39 -13.61
N TRP A 412 9.02 -2.71 -13.91
CA TRP A 412 10.22 -3.29 -14.48
C TRP A 412 11.38 -3.42 -13.51
N LEU A 413 11.22 -2.91 -12.29
CA LEU A 413 12.22 -3.04 -11.26
C LEU A 413 12.22 -4.49 -10.76
N ASP A 414 13.39 -5.09 -10.65
CA ASP A 414 13.54 -6.41 -10.07
C ASP A 414 13.33 -6.36 -8.55
N ASP A 415 12.97 -7.50 -7.97
CA ASP A 415 12.69 -7.63 -6.53
C ASP A 415 13.90 -7.23 -5.66
N GLN A 416 15.13 -7.44 -6.13
CA GLN A 416 16.33 -7.05 -5.38
C GLN A 416 16.48 -5.53 -5.34
N THR A 417 16.27 -4.86 -6.47
CA THR A 417 16.23 -3.38 -6.53
C THR A 417 15.13 -2.85 -5.63
N MET A 418 13.93 -3.43 -5.70
CA MET A 418 12.80 -3.01 -4.87
C MET A 418 13.11 -3.15 -3.37
N SER A 419 13.64 -4.29 -2.93
CA SER A 419 14.04 -4.48 -1.53
C SER A 419 15.18 -3.54 -1.14
N LEU A 420 16.16 -3.34 -2.02
CA LEU A 420 17.30 -2.47 -1.76
C LEU A 420 16.86 -1.01 -1.51
N VAL A 421 16.03 -0.45 -2.40
CA VAL A 421 15.70 0.98 -2.37
C VAL A 421 14.49 1.33 -1.52
N PHE A 422 13.66 0.37 -1.12
CA PHE A 422 12.47 0.66 -0.32
C PHE A 422 12.52 0.06 1.09
N GLU A 423 13.33 -0.97 1.32
CA GLU A 423 13.39 -1.66 2.63
C GLU A 423 14.74 -1.43 3.31
N LYS A 424 15.85 -1.64 2.60
CA LYS A 424 17.19 -1.59 3.19
C LYS A 424 17.79 -0.19 3.23
N PHE A 425 17.77 0.54 2.11
CA PHE A 425 18.41 1.84 1.97
C PHE A 425 17.52 2.86 1.22
N PRO A 426 16.44 3.38 1.85
CA PRO A 426 15.53 4.34 1.21
C PRO A 426 16.19 5.59 0.65
N TRP A 427 17.25 6.10 1.30
CA TRP A 427 17.97 7.31 0.88
C TRP A 427 18.68 7.18 -0.48
N LEU A 428 18.87 5.96 -0.97
CA LEU A 428 19.57 5.67 -2.22
C LEU A 428 18.78 6.20 -3.43
N GLY A 429 17.46 6.04 -3.39
CA GLY A 429 16.57 6.30 -4.52
C GLY A 429 16.64 5.22 -5.61
N VAL A 430 15.58 5.14 -6.42
CA VAL A 430 15.38 4.06 -7.40
C VAL A 430 16.51 3.97 -8.43
N THR A 431 16.95 5.10 -8.98
CA THR A 431 17.96 5.11 -10.06
C THR A 431 19.31 4.56 -9.62
N ARG A 432 19.80 4.95 -8.44
CA ARG A 432 21.06 4.42 -7.90
C ARG A 432 20.93 2.94 -7.56
N GLY A 433 19.80 2.54 -7.01
CA GLY A 433 19.50 1.12 -6.74
C GLY A 433 19.60 0.25 -7.99
N GLU A 434 18.97 0.67 -9.10
CA GLU A 434 19.06 -0.05 -10.39
C GLU A 434 20.51 -0.17 -10.89
N VAL A 435 21.32 0.89 -10.75
CA VAL A 435 22.72 0.85 -11.16
C VAL A 435 23.49 -0.16 -10.31
N ILE A 436 23.28 -0.16 -8.99
CA ILE A 436 23.94 -1.07 -8.07
C ILE A 436 23.56 -2.52 -8.37
N THR A 437 22.27 -2.84 -8.46
CA THR A 437 21.80 -4.21 -8.75
C THR A 437 22.14 -4.66 -10.17
N GLY A 438 22.15 -3.74 -11.13
CA GLY A 438 22.66 -3.98 -12.49
C GLY A 438 24.13 -4.38 -12.47
N CYS A 439 24.96 -3.64 -11.74
CA CYS A 439 26.37 -4.00 -11.51
C CYS A 439 26.52 -5.34 -10.79
N CYS A 440 25.76 -5.61 -9.72
CA CYS A 440 25.75 -6.91 -9.04
C CYS A 440 25.49 -8.08 -10.01
N SER A 441 24.54 -7.88 -10.92
CA SER A 441 24.16 -8.88 -11.92
C SER A 441 25.27 -9.12 -12.95
N LEU A 442 26.05 -8.09 -13.29
CA LEU A 442 27.22 -8.18 -14.17
C LEU A 442 28.45 -8.78 -13.47
N LEU A 443 28.63 -8.53 -12.18
CA LEU A 443 29.75 -9.05 -11.40
C LEU A 443 29.73 -10.58 -11.29
N HIS A 444 28.54 -11.17 -11.08
CA HIS A 444 28.41 -12.61 -10.88
C HIS A 444 29.02 -13.47 -12.02
N PRO A 445 28.68 -13.30 -13.30
CA PRO A 445 29.26 -14.11 -14.37
C PRO A 445 30.76 -13.84 -14.60
N VAL A 446 31.31 -12.73 -14.10
CA VAL A 446 32.73 -12.39 -14.21
C VAL A 446 33.53 -13.05 -13.09
N LEU A 447 33.15 -12.80 -11.84
CA LEU A 447 33.91 -13.24 -10.66
C LEU A 447 33.65 -14.71 -10.28
N SER A 448 32.48 -15.28 -10.63
CA SER A 448 32.19 -16.69 -10.32
C SER A 448 33.13 -17.69 -11.01
N LYS A 449 33.84 -17.28 -12.06
CA LYS A 449 34.88 -18.08 -12.73
C LYS A 449 36.11 -18.28 -11.85
N GLU A 450 36.38 -17.34 -10.95
CA GLU A 450 37.51 -17.37 -10.04
C GLU A 450 37.16 -18.16 -8.78
N ASN A 451 36.01 -17.85 -8.18
CA ASN A 451 35.48 -18.60 -7.04
C ASN A 451 33.95 -18.53 -6.98
N ALA A 452 33.29 -19.55 -7.51
CA ALA A 452 31.83 -19.62 -7.57
C ALA A 452 31.13 -19.57 -6.20
N ILE A 453 31.80 -20.03 -5.13
CA ILE A 453 31.25 -20.03 -3.78
C ILE A 453 31.35 -18.62 -3.18
N ALA A 454 32.52 -17.99 -3.25
CA ALA A 454 32.73 -16.63 -2.74
C ALA A 454 31.88 -15.61 -3.51
N PHE A 455 31.76 -15.76 -4.83
CA PHE A 455 31.09 -14.82 -5.74
C PHE A 455 29.72 -15.32 -6.23
N SER A 456 28.98 -15.98 -5.35
CA SER A 456 27.56 -16.25 -5.58
C SER A 456 26.76 -14.94 -5.65
N LYS A 457 25.63 -14.93 -6.37
CA LYS A 457 24.77 -13.72 -6.47
C LYS A 457 24.38 -13.17 -5.10
N ALA A 458 24.06 -14.05 -4.16
CA ALA A 458 23.70 -13.67 -2.78
C ALA A 458 24.88 -13.02 -2.06
N ASN A 459 26.07 -13.64 -2.11
CA ASN A 459 27.26 -13.11 -1.43
C ASN A 459 27.71 -11.77 -2.00
N ILE A 460 27.62 -11.58 -3.33
CA ILE A 460 27.92 -10.30 -3.97
C ILE A 460 26.97 -9.22 -3.46
N HIS A 461 25.66 -9.51 -3.48
CA HIS A 461 24.65 -8.57 -3.04
C HIS A 461 24.79 -8.21 -1.55
N ASP A 462 24.99 -9.21 -0.68
CA ASP A 462 25.17 -8.98 0.76
C ASP A 462 26.47 -8.23 1.07
N THR A 463 27.55 -8.50 0.33
CA THR A 463 28.80 -7.76 0.47
C THR A 463 28.64 -6.30 0.06
N ILE A 464 27.98 -6.03 -1.07
CA ILE A 464 27.69 -4.65 -1.49
C ILE A 464 26.79 -3.94 -0.48
N CYS A 465 25.82 -4.62 0.12
CA CYS A 465 24.99 -4.06 1.19
C CYS A 465 25.80 -3.64 2.43
N ARG A 466 26.87 -4.37 2.78
CA ARG A 466 27.77 -4.01 3.89
C ARG A 466 28.55 -2.72 3.60
N PHE A 467 28.88 -2.46 2.33
CA PHE A 467 29.67 -1.30 1.88
C PHE A 467 28.83 -0.32 1.04
N MET A 468 27.56 -0.14 1.41
CA MET A 468 26.60 0.66 0.64
C MET A 468 27.05 2.11 0.34
N PRO A 469 27.72 2.85 1.25
CA PRO A 469 28.23 4.18 0.92
C PRO A 469 29.20 4.20 -0.26
N LEU A 470 30.09 3.20 -0.37
CA LEU A 470 31.01 3.07 -1.50
C LEU A 470 30.26 2.67 -2.77
N ALA A 471 29.33 1.71 -2.68
CA ALA A 471 28.49 1.32 -3.81
C ALA A 471 27.66 2.49 -4.36
N ALA A 472 27.13 3.35 -3.48
CA ALA A 472 26.42 4.57 -3.85
C ALA A 472 27.32 5.57 -4.57
N ARG A 473 28.56 5.78 -4.09
CA ARG A 473 29.57 6.62 -4.79
C ARG A 473 29.90 6.10 -6.19
N ILE A 474 30.01 4.78 -6.35
CA ILE A 474 30.23 4.15 -7.66
C ILE A 474 29.02 4.37 -8.58
N ALA A 475 27.81 4.25 -8.04
CA ALA A 475 26.59 4.54 -8.79
C ALA A 475 26.48 6.02 -9.18
N ASP A 476 26.85 6.95 -8.30
CA ASP A 476 26.91 8.39 -8.60
C ASP A 476 27.90 8.67 -9.74
N LEU A 477 29.10 8.08 -9.67
CA LEU A 477 30.09 8.20 -10.75
C LEU A 477 29.54 7.70 -12.09
N PHE A 478 28.79 6.59 -12.10
CA PHE A 478 28.13 6.08 -13.29
C PHE A 478 27.09 7.06 -13.84
N LEU A 479 26.25 7.64 -12.97
CA LEU A 479 25.24 8.60 -13.38
C LEU A 479 25.87 9.87 -13.95
N GLU A 480 26.80 10.48 -13.23
CA GLU A 480 27.51 11.70 -13.66
C GLU A 480 28.28 11.49 -14.98
N ARG A 481 28.85 10.30 -15.21
CA ARG A 481 29.55 10.00 -16.46
C ARG A 481 28.63 10.03 -17.68
N PHE A 482 27.38 9.63 -17.51
CA PHE A 482 26.42 9.49 -18.61
C PHE A 482 25.31 10.55 -18.60
N ASP A 483 25.45 11.60 -17.79
CA ASP A 483 24.47 12.68 -17.75
C ASP A 483 24.43 13.38 -19.12
N PRO A 484 23.28 13.38 -19.82
CA PRO A 484 23.17 14.04 -21.12
C PRO A 484 23.25 15.57 -21.03
N ALA A 485 23.01 16.16 -19.84
CA ALA A 485 23.09 17.61 -19.64
C ALA A 485 24.51 18.08 -19.33
N ASP A 486 25.26 17.28 -18.57
CA ASP A 486 26.61 17.62 -18.12
C ASP A 486 27.48 16.36 -17.91
N PRO A 487 27.94 15.70 -18.99
CA PRO A 487 28.71 14.47 -18.88
C PRO A 487 30.12 14.76 -18.37
N LEU A 488 30.60 13.97 -17.39
CA LEU A 488 31.99 14.06 -16.92
C LEU A 488 33.00 13.87 -18.05
N ASP A 489 34.00 14.74 -18.10
CA ASP A 489 35.17 14.57 -18.95
C ASP A 489 36.05 13.39 -18.48
N ASP A 490 36.90 12.89 -19.38
CA ASP A 490 37.71 11.70 -19.13
C ASP A 490 38.73 11.89 -18.00
N GLU A 491 39.31 13.08 -17.85
CA GLU A 491 40.33 13.34 -16.83
C GLU A 491 39.70 13.38 -15.43
N THR A 492 38.60 14.10 -15.28
CA THR A 492 37.84 14.16 -14.01
C THR A 492 37.26 12.78 -13.66
N PHE A 493 36.75 12.05 -14.66
CA PHE A 493 36.21 10.71 -14.46
C PHE A 493 37.28 9.75 -13.91
N GLU A 494 38.47 9.74 -14.50
CA GLU A 494 39.58 8.89 -14.06
C GLU A 494 40.12 9.29 -12.68
N ALA A 495 40.16 10.59 -12.38
CA ALA A 495 40.51 11.08 -11.04
C ALA A 495 39.49 10.60 -9.98
N LYS A 496 38.19 10.67 -10.27
CA LYS A 496 37.14 10.16 -9.37
C LYS A 496 37.21 8.64 -9.20
N CYS A 497 37.48 7.89 -10.28
CA CYS A 497 37.71 6.44 -10.20
C CYS A 497 38.86 6.13 -9.23
N SER A 498 39.99 6.82 -9.40
CA SER A 498 41.19 6.63 -8.57
C SER A 498 40.92 6.96 -7.10
N ALA A 499 40.17 8.03 -6.84
CA ALA A 499 39.77 8.40 -5.47
C ALA A 499 38.85 7.36 -4.81
N ILE A 500 37.93 6.73 -5.58
CA ILE A 500 37.08 5.65 -5.06
C ILE A 500 37.93 4.40 -4.78
N LEU A 501 38.84 4.03 -5.70
CA LEU A 501 39.72 2.88 -5.50
C LEU A 501 40.63 3.06 -4.27
N GLN A 502 41.15 4.27 -4.04
CA GLN A 502 41.90 4.57 -2.83
C GLN A 502 41.04 4.40 -1.56
N SER A 503 39.79 4.90 -1.55
CA SER A 503 38.89 4.67 -0.42
C SER A 503 38.60 3.18 -0.20
N VAL A 504 38.52 2.38 -1.26
CA VAL A 504 38.33 0.93 -1.12
C VAL A 504 39.56 0.27 -0.49
N GLU A 505 40.77 0.69 -0.86
CA GLU A 505 42.01 0.19 -0.27
C GLU A 505 42.16 0.59 1.21
N ASP A 506 41.78 1.83 1.54
CA ASP A 506 41.92 2.37 2.90
C ASP A 506 40.85 1.82 3.87
N ASP A 507 39.61 1.66 3.40
CA ASP A 507 38.44 1.40 4.26
C ASP A 507 37.99 -0.08 4.28
N VAL A 508 38.49 -0.94 3.37
CA VAL A 508 37.99 -2.32 3.19
C VAL A 508 39.08 -3.36 3.44
N GLU A 509 39.01 -4.01 4.60
CA GLU A 509 39.94 -5.09 4.98
C GLU A 509 39.62 -6.45 4.36
N ASP A 510 38.34 -6.69 4.00
CA ASP A 510 37.87 -7.96 3.45
C ASP A 510 38.26 -8.08 1.96
N ARG A 511 39.23 -8.96 1.66
CA ARG A 511 39.73 -9.20 0.30
C ARG A 511 38.62 -9.47 -0.72
N ILE A 512 37.57 -10.21 -0.33
CA ILE A 512 36.45 -10.52 -1.23
C ILE A 512 35.66 -9.25 -1.54
N ALA A 513 35.43 -8.41 -0.53
CA ALA A 513 34.73 -7.14 -0.69
C ALA A 513 35.55 -6.14 -1.53
N THR A 514 36.86 -6.05 -1.30
CA THR A 514 37.78 -5.25 -2.11
C THR A 514 37.68 -5.64 -3.58
N GLU A 515 37.75 -6.94 -3.88
CA GLU A 515 37.68 -7.46 -5.25
C GLU A 515 36.35 -7.12 -5.94
N ILE A 516 35.23 -7.29 -5.21
CA ILE A 516 33.88 -6.93 -5.70
C ILE A 516 33.79 -5.44 -6.02
N LEU A 517 34.21 -4.56 -5.10
CA LEU A 517 34.10 -3.11 -5.26
C LEU A 517 35.04 -2.58 -6.36
N VAL A 518 36.27 -3.08 -6.42
CA VAL A 518 37.22 -2.74 -7.50
C VAL A 518 36.65 -3.17 -8.85
N LYS A 519 36.09 -4.38 -8.96
CA LYS A 519 35.49 -4.84 -10.21
C LYS A 519 34.22 -4.07 -10.56
N MET A 520 33.48 -3.59 -9.57
CA MET A 520 32.33 -2.71 -9.79
C MET A 520 32.75 -1.36 -10.40
N VAL A 521 33.87 -0.78 -9.94
CA VAL A 521 34.47 0.42 -10.57
C VAL A 521 34.93 0.11 -12.00
N ASP A 522 35.56 -1.05 -12.24
CA ASP A 522 35.97 -1.48 -13.57
C ASP A 522 34.78 -1.59 -14.54
N ILE A 523 33.63 -2.12 -14.10
CA ILE A 523 32.39 -2.16 -14.89
C ILE A 523 31.96 -0.74 -15.30
N VAL A 524 31.98 0.22 -14.38
CA VAL A 524 31.63 1.62 -14.67
C VAL A 524 32.62 2.21 -15.67
N ARG A 525 33.93 2.06 -15.45
CA ARG A 525 35.00 2.52 -16.35
C ARG A 525 34.89 1.92 -17.75
N LYS A 526 34.45 0.67 -17.85
CA LYS A 526 34.30 -0.08 -19.12
C LYS A 526 32.90 0.01 -19.73
N THR A 527 32.00 0.80 -19.15
CA THR A 527 30.73 1.11 -19.80
C THR A 527 30.97 2.18 -20.87
N LEU A 528 30.53 1.90 -22.10
CA LEU A 528 30.64 2.80 -23.25
C LEU A 528 29.38 3.65 -23.45
N LYS A 529 28.21 3.06 -23.22
CA LYS A 529 26.89 3.71 -23.33
C LYS A 529 25.90 3.08 -22.36
N THR A 530 24.89 3.86 -21.97
CA THR A 530 23.76 3.38 -21.18
C THR A 530 22.46 4.08 -21.60
N ASN A 531 21.33 3.54 -21.18
CA ASN A 531 20.00 4.14 -21.35
C ASN A 531 19.45 4.74 -20.03
N VAL A 532 20.26 4.91 -18.99
CA VAL A 532 19.81 5.33 -17.63
C VAL A 532 19.05 6.67 -17.58
N TYR A 533 19.19 7.53 -18.59
CA TYR A 533 18.44 8.79 -18.71
C TYR A 533 17.24 8.72 -19.66
N MET A 534 16.99 7.57 -20.30
CA MET A 534 15.78 7.37 -21.12
C MET A 534 14.55 7.20 -20.21
N ARG A 535 13.53 8.04 -20.44
CA ARG A 535 12.32 8.15 -19.59
C ARG A 535 11.48 6.88 -19.59
N ASP A 536 11.24 6.30 -20.76
CA ASP A 536 10.35 5.15 -20.93
C ASP A 536 11.12 3.86 -21.25
N ARG A 537 12.35 3.71 -20.71
CA ARG A 537 13.09 2.44 -20.80
C ARG A 537 12.33 1.34 -20.07
N TYR A 538 12.60 0.08 -20.41
CA TYR A 538 12.10 -1.11 -19.68
C TYR A 538 13.16 -1.67 -18.74
N ALA A 539 14.42 -1.77 -19.15
CA ALA A 539 15.51 -2.21 -18.28
C ALA A 539 16.68 -1.24 -18.35
N LEU A 540 17.55 -1.28 -17.34
CA LEU A 540 18.85 -0.64 -17.39
C LEU A 540 19.76 -1.43 -18.34
N GLY A 541 20.33 -0.73 -19.32
CA GLY A 541 21.24 -1.30 -20.32
C GLY A 541 22.66 -0.78 -20.13
N PHE A 542 23.63 -1.69 -20.26
CA PHE A 542 25.05 -1.39 -20.28
C PHE A 542 25.62 -1.84 -21.62
N ARG A 543 26.21 -0.92 -22.38
CA ARG A 543 27.07 -1.29 -23.52
C ARG A 543 28.49 -1.35 -23.00
N LEU A 544 29.01 -2.56 -22.80
CA LEU A 544 30.32 -2.78 -22.17
C LEU A 544 31.41 -2.98 -23.22
N ASP A 545 32.63 -2.55 -22.89
CA ASP A 545 33.86 -3.03 -23.52
C ASP A 545 34.04 -4.53 -23.16
N PRO A 546 34.20 -5.44 -24.15
CA PRO A 546 34.39 -6.87 -23.91
C PRO A 546 35.52 -7.20 -22.93
N SER A 547 36.52 -6.32 -22.78
CA SER A 547 37.63 -6.53 -21.84
C SER A 547 37.16 -6.74 -20.40
N VAL A 548 35.99 -6.20 -20.01
CA VAL A 548 35.45 -6.34 -18.65
C VAL A 548 35.14 -7.80 -18.27
N MET A 549 34.84 -8.64 -19.27
CA MET A 549 34.45 -10.04 -19.09
C MET A 549 35.63 -11.00 -18.96
N VAL A 550 36.84 -10.50 -19.17
CA VAL A 550 38.09 -11.23 -18.98
C VAL A 550 38.49 -11.07 -17.51
N SER A 551 38.60 -12.19 -16.79
CA SER A 551 39.19 -12.22 -15.44
C SER A 551 40.63 -11.71 -15.55
N ALA A 552 41.01 -10.79 -14.65
CA ALA A 552 42.33 -10.16 -14.67
C ALA A 552 43.45 -11.18 -14.39
#